data_AF-A0A929BJF9-F1
#
_entry.id   AF-A0A929BJF9-F1
#
_cell.length_a   1.000
_cell.length_b   1.000
_cell.length_c   1.000
_cell.angle_alpha   90.00
_cell.angle_beta   90.00
_cell.angle_gamma   90.00
#
_symmetry.space_group_name_H-M   'P 1'
#
loop_
_entity.id
_entity.type
_entity.pdbx_description
1 polymer ?
#
loop_
_entity_poly.entity_id
_entity_poly.type
_entity_poly.pdbx_seq_one_letter_code
_entity_poly.pdbx_strand_id
1 'polypeptide(L)'
;DLLLYHPVLNCAEFFGSLRSLASRSRGALALVIASRRSLASLNKDTQQFSRTGSPYFNFFAEIVLGMLPNEYVTELLRRAGDRFTAEDRRFIKEVTGGHPYLVQVVASALWEVYEEGEGDSSRRRQHTRQSLYDEAAQMLGDVWRLWPSETRRALTAVALVHINALEEREKLLEKHKFDVQQLVREIDDFDPELRSLEKQGFVAQDEAIPGGWRVRPQVLLWWLVDELVRMARSETTFIGEDPLKPGRKRQLDRAIRAVGGAIKEGAAMFIKAAVEGAVEGMSGMR
;
A
#
# COMPACT_ATOMS: atom_id res chain seq x y z
N ASP A 1 11.65 -14.07 1.33
CA ASP A 1 11.72 -15.40 0.68
C ASP A 1 13.08 -16.05 0.83
N LEU A 2 13.58 -16.16 2.07
CA LEU A 2 14.92 -16.72 2.32
C LEU A 2 15.07 -18.17 1.83
N LEU A 3 13.99 -18.97 1.92
CA LEU A 3 13.98 -20.36 1.52
C LEU A 3 14.20 -20.56 0.01
N LEU A 4 13.64 -19.68 -0.83
CA LEU A 4 13.79 -19.74 -2.29
C LEU A 4 15.17 -19.33 -2.79
N TYR A 5 15.96 -18.65 -1.96
CA TYR A 5 17.32 -18.22 -2.30
C TYR A 5 18.37 -18.90 -1.42
N HIS A 6 17.95 -19.86 -0.58
CA HIS A 6 18.86 -20.53 0.32
C HIS A 6 19.74 -21.52 -0.45
N PRO A 7 21.07 -21.44 -0.36
CA PRO A 7 21.98 -22.22 -1.21
C PRO A 7 21.83 -23.74 -1.03
N VAL A 8 21.37 -24.17 0.15
CA VAL A 8 21.20 -25.60 0.48
C VAL A 8 19.75 -26.07 0.41
N LEU A 9 18.78 -25.18 0.67
CA LEU A 9 17.37 -25.59 0.80
C LEU A 9 16.58 -25.40 -0.50
N ASN A 10 17.09 -24.58 -1.42
CA ASN A 10 16.48 -24.36 -2.72
C ASN A 10 16.85 -25.46 -3.72
N CYS A 11 16.51 -26.71 -3.40
CA CYS A 11 16.79 -27.88 -4.24
C CYS A 11 15.60 -28.84 -4.31
N ALA A 12 15.58 -29.67 -5.35
CA ALA A 12 14.47 -30.60 -5.61
C ALA A 12 14.31 -31.64 -4.49
N GLU A 13 15.41 -32.08 -3.89
CA GLU A 13 15.45 -33.07 -2.81
C GLU A 13 14.78 -32.55 -1.54
N PHE A 14 15.09 -31.32 -1.15
CA PHE A 14 14.50 -30.70 0.03
C PHE A 14 12.99 -30.53 -0.14
N PHE A 15 12.57 -29.89 -1.23
CA PHE A 15 11.15 -29.69 -1.53
C PHE A 15 10.43 -31.04 -1.66
N GLY A 16 10.93 -31.96 -2.48
CA GLY A 16 10.33 -33.30 -2.66
C GLY A 16 10.15 -34.07 -1.35
N SER A 17 11.16 -34.05 -0.47
CA SER A 17 11.09 -34.68 0.84
C SER A 17 10.04 -34.03 1.75
N LEU A 18 10.01 -32.70 1.78
CA LEU A 18 9.06 -31.94 2.59
C LEU A 18 7.60 -32.21 2.19
N ARG A 19 7.32 -32.26 0.88
CA ARG A 19 6.00 -32.68 0.36
C ARG A 19 5.67 -34.12 0.69
N SER A 20 6.62 -35.04 0.56
CA SER A 20 6.39 -36.46 0.91
C SER A 20 6.00 -36.60 2.38
N LEU A 21 6.72 -35.91 3.29
CA LEU A 21 6.40 -35.88 4.70
C LEU A 21 5.00 -35.31 4.97
N ALA A 22 4.66 -34.17 4.38
CA ALA A 22 3.37 -33.53 4.59
C ALA A 22 2.18 -34.30 4.00
N SER A 23 2.39 -35.07 2.91
CA SER A 23 1.30 -35.74 2.18
C SER A 23 1.10 -37.22 2.53
N ARG A 24 2.15 -37.94 2.91
CA ARG A 24 2.09 -39.41 3.12
C ARG A 24 2.03 -39.83 4.58
N SER A 25 2.52 -39.00 5.48
CA SER A 25 2.34 -39.26 6.89
C SER A 25 0.92 -38.90 7.27
N ARG A 26 0.19 -39.78 7.97
CA ARG A 26 -1.22 -39.59 8.38
C ARG A 26 -1.38 -38.39 9.36
N GLY A 27 -1.11 -37.18 8.89
CA GLY A 27 -1.08 -35.95 9.69
C GLY A 27 0.17 -35.76 10.56
N ALA A 28 1.30 -36.43 10.29
CA ALA A 28 2.48 -36.31 11.17
C ALA A 28 3.24 -34.98 10.99
N LEU A 29 2.99 -34.25 9.90
CA LEU A 29 3.59 -32.95 9.64
C LEU A 29 2.59 -31.99 9.00
N ALA A 30 2.25 -30.91 9.71
CA ALA A 30 1.53 -29.77 9.17
C ALA A 30 2.52 -28.67 8.79
N LEU A 31 2.36 -28.08 7.60
CA LEU A 31 3.23 -27.01 7.11
C LEU A 31 2.44 -25.72 6.99
N VAL A 32 2.97 -24.66 7.60
CA VAL A 32 2.47 -23.29 7.44
C VAL A 32 3.61 -22.44 6.89
N ILE A 33 3.36 -21.81 5.75
CA ILE A 33 4.33 -20.92 5.10
C ILE A 33 3.74 -19.52 5.05
N ALA A 34 4.43 -18.56 5.67
CA ALA A 34 4.15 -17.15 5.49
C ALA A 34 5.05 -16.59 4.38
N SER A 35 4.46 -16.01 3.34
CA SER A 35 5.19 -15.37 2.24
C SER A 35 4.49 -14.09 1.81
N ARG A 36 5.28 -13.15 1.27
CA ARG A 36 4.79 -11.95 0.60
C ARG A 36 4.47 -12.20 -0.88
N ARG A 37 4.78 -13.39 -1.40
CA ARG A 37 4.51 -13.80 -2.78
C ARG A 37 3.32 -14.73 -2.81
N SER A 38 2.52 -14.64 -3.88
CA SER A 38 1.39 -15.56 -4.07
C SER A 38 1.87 -16.99 -4.31
N LEU A 39 1.00 -17.95 -4.02
CA LEU A 39 1.23 -19.37 -4.31
C LEU A 39 1.57 -19.61 -5.78
N ALA A 40 0.92 -18.87 -6.69
CA ALA A 40 1.19 -18.91 -8.11
C ALA A 40 2.62 -18.43 -8.45
N SER A 41 3.09 -17.35 -7.81
CA SER A 41 4.49 -16.90 -7.97
C SER A 41 5.45 -17.95 -7.45
N LEU A 42 5.24 -18.46 -6.23
CA LEU A 42 6.11 -19.48 -5.63
C LEU A 42 6.23 -20.73 -6.51
N ASN A 43 5.11 -21.17 -7.11
CA ASN A 43 5.09 -22.27 -8.07
C ASN A 43 5.88 -21.97 -9.35
N LYS A 44 5.76 -20.75 -9.89
CA LYS A 44 6.54 -20.31 -11.05
C LYS A 44 8.04 -20.30 -10.75
N ASP A 45 8.43 -19.75 -9.59
CA ASP A 45 9.83 -19.65 -9.18
C ASP A 45 10.47 -21.03 -8.92
N THR A 46 9.68 -22.01 -8.50
CA THR A 46 10.14 -23.39 -8.22
C THR A 46 9.92 -24.36 -9.38
N GLN A 47 9.38 -23.89 -10.51
CA GLN A 47 9.06 -24.75 -11.66
C GLN A 47 10.29 -25.50 -12.21
N GLN A 48 11.49 -24.91 -12.08
CA GLN A 48 12.74 -25.53 -12.49
C GLN A 48 13.03 -26.87 -11.77
N PHE A 49 12.48 -27.08 -10.58
CA PHE A 49 12.64 -28.30 -9.79
C PHE A 49 11.59 -29.37 -10.13
N SER A 50 10.61 -29.05 -10.98
CA SER A 50 9.53 -29.96 -11.37
C SER A 50 9.19 -29.78 -12.84
N ARG A 51 10.20 -29.88 -13.72
CA ARG A 51 10.09 -29.60 -15.17
C ARG A 51 9.05 -30.46 -15.89
N THR A 52 8.75 -31.66 -15.38
CA THR A 52 7.81 -32.63 -15.97
C THR A 52 6.65 -32.98 -15.03
N GLY A 53 6.57 -32.35 -13.86
CA GLY A 53 5.63 -32.69 -12.80
C GLY A 53 4.65 -31.56 -12.47
N SER A 54 3.67 -31.85 -11.61
CA SER A 54 2.77 -30.84 -11.07
C SER A 54 3.54 -29.82 -10.21
N PRO A 55 3.15 -28.53 -10.18
CA PRO A 55 3.81 -27.53 -9.35
C PRO A 55 3.98 -27.96 -7.89
N TYR A 56 5.13 -27.61 -7.31
CA TYR A 56 5.51 -28.09 -5.98
C TYR A 56 4.46 -27.76 -4.93
N PHE A 57 4.03 -26.51 -4.85
CA PHE A 57 3.15 -26.02 -3.80
C PHE A 57 1.66 -26.31 -4.06
N ASN A 58 1.31 -27.18 -5.03
CA ASN A 58 -0.10 -27.47 -5.33
C ASN A 58 -0.88 -28.18 -4.20
N PHE A 59 -0.20 -28.61 -3.13
CA PHE A 59 -0.81 -29.20 -1.94
C PHE A 59 -1.04 -28.19 -0.81
N PHE A 60 -0.66 -26.92 -1.00
CA PHE A 60 -0.96 -25.83 -0.07
C PHE A 60 -2.26 -25.14 -0.45
N ALA A 61 -3.02 -24.71 0.57
CA ALA A 61 -4.06 -23.72 0.42
C ALA A 61 -3.49 -22.33 0.72
N GLU A 62 -3.73 -21.36 -0.17
CA GLU A 62 -3.34 -19.97 0.06
C GLU A 62 -4.40 -19.27 0.91
N ILE A 63 -3.99 -18.74 2.06
CA ILE A 63 -4.80 -17.82 2.86
C ILE A 63 -4.15 -16.45 2.74
N VAL A 64 -4.87 -15.51 2.13
CA VAL A 64 -4.40 -14.12 2.04
C VAL A 64 -4.84 -13.39 3.30
N LEU A 65 -3.86 -12.96 4.08
CA LEU A 65 -4.05 -12.04 5.19
C LEU A 65 -4.22 -10.64 4.62
N GLY A 66 -5.47 -10.36 4.24
CA GLY A 66 -5.86 -9.05 3.79
C GLY A 66 -6.03 -8.10 4.97
N MET A 67 -6.83 -7.11 4.67
CA MET A 67 -7.07 -5.98 5.52
C MET A 67 -8.04 -6.30 6.66
N LEU A 68 -7.94 -5.62 7.81
CA LEU A 68 -8.91 -5.81 8.89
C LEU A 68 -10.24 -5.14 8.50
N PRO A 69 -11.37 -5.86 8.61
CA PRO A 69 -12.70 -5.25 8.60
C PRO A 69 -12.83 -4.13 9.64
N ASN A 70 -13.63 -3.12 9.34
CA ASN A 70 -13.77 -1.92 10.17
C ASN A 70 -14.25 -2.26 11.60
N GLU A 71 -15.09 -3.27 11.75
CA GLU A 71 -15.56 -3.81 13.02
C GLU A 71 -14.41 -4.37 13.86
N TYR A 72 -13.44 -5.06 13.25
CA TYR A 72 -12.28 -5.60 13.97
C TYR A 72 -11.28 -4.51 14.34
N VAL A 73 -11.09 -3.52 13.47
CA VAL A 73 -10.31 -2.32 13.84
C VAL A 73 -10.99 -1.59 15.01
N THR A 74 -12.32 -1.48 14.98
CA THR A 74 -13.09 -0.83 16.07
C THR A 74 -12.91 -1.57 17.39
N GLU A 75 -13.05 -2.91 17.39
CA GLU A 75 -12.88 -3.71 18.60
C GLU A 75 -11.44 -3.70 19.11
N LEU A 76 -10.45 -3.73 18.21
CA LEU A 76 -9.05 -3.60 18.59
C LEU A 76 -8.79 -2.26 19.28
N LEU A 77 -9.23 -1.16 18.67
CA LEU A 77 -9.05 0.18 19.25
C LEU A 77 -9.88 0.37 20.53
N ARG A 78 -10.97 -0.37 20.74
CA ARG A 78 -11.77 -0.33 21.98
C ARG A 78 -10.92 -0.66 23.21
N ARG A 79 -9.87 -1.48 23.06
CA ARG A 79 -8.93 -1.83 24.14
C ARG A 79 -8.20 -0.62 24.72
N ALA A 80 -8.09 0.47 23.97
CA ALA A 80 -7.52 1.71 24.49
C ALA A 80 -8.43 2.48 25.46
N GLY A 81 -9.69 2.05 25.65
CA GLY A 81 -10.64 2.72 26.55
C GLY A 81 -10.80 4.20 26.21
N ASP A 82 -10.86 5.03 27.26
CA ASP A 82 -11.06 6.48 27.15
C ASP A 82 -9.81 7.24 26.69
N ARG A 83 -8.67 6.54 26.53
CA ARG A 83 -7.43 7.16 26.07
C ARG A 83 -7.55 7.67 24.65
N PHE A 84 -8.16 6.89 23.76
CA PHE A 84 -8.39 7.30 22.38
C PHE A 84 -9.79 7.86 22.22
N THR A 85 -9.85 9.12 21.80
CA THR A 85 -11.12 9.79 21.47
C THR A 85 -11.77 9.17 20.24
N ALA A 86 -13.03 9.51 19.99
CA ALA A 86 -13.73 9.11 18.78
C ALA A 86 -13.03 9.64 17.51
N GLU A 87 -12.44 10.84 17.58
CA GLU A 87 -11.67 11.42 16.48
C GLU A 87 -10.38 10.66 16.23
N ASP A 88 -9.65 10.28 17.28
CA ASP A 88 -8.41 9.49 17.13
C ASP A 88 -8.68 8.15 16.46
N ARG A 89 -9.77 7.48 16.86
CA ARG A 89 -10.17 6.20 16.27
C ARG A 89 -10.54 6.35 14.79
N ARG A 90 -11.16 7.47 14.42
CA ARG A 90 -11.48 7.80 13.02
C ARG A 90 -10.20 8.09 12.23
N PHE A 91 -9.33 8.92 12.78
CA PHE A 91 -8.02 9.25 12.23
C PHE A 91 -7.19 7.98 11.96
N ILE A 92 -7.09 7.05 12.92
CA ILE A 92 -6.38 5.79 12.75
C ILE A 92 -6.95 5.00 11.57
N LYS A 93 -8.28 4.85 11.47
CA LYS A 93 -8.90 4.12 10.36
C LYS A 93 -8.62 4.76 9.01
N GLU A 94 -8.66 6.08 8.93
CA GLU A 94 -8.41 6.84 7.70
C GLU A 94 -6.96 6.68 7.22
N VAL A 95 -5.98 6.94 8.09
CA VAL A 95 -4.57 6.96 7.65
C VAL A 95 -4.01 5.57 7.36
N THR A 96 -4.54 4.55 8.05
CA THR A 96 -4.08 3.15 7.92
C THR A 96 -4.86 2.36 6.89
N GLY A 97 -6.04 2.84 6.51
CA GLY A 97 -6.98 2.14 5.66
C GLY A 97 -7.53 0.83 6.26
N GLY A 98 -7.16 0.45 7.49
CA GLY A 98 -7.45 -0.85 8.11
C GLY A 98 -6.34 -1.92 7.95
N HIS A 99 -5.17 -1.55 7.44
CA HIS A 99 -4.05 -2.48 7.31
C HIS A 99 -3.48 -2.85 8.70
N PRO A 100 -3.44 -4.14 9.11
CA PRO A 100 -3.14 -4.53 10.49
C PRO A 100 -1.84 -3.93 11.05
N TYR A 101 -0.75 -3.99 10.28
CA TYR A 101 0.53 -3.41 10.68
C TYR A 101 0.47 -1.89 10.84
N LEU A 102 -0.21 -1.17 9.93
CA LEU A 102 -0.31 0.28 10.01
C LEU A 102 -1.21 0.71 11.18
N VAL A 103 -2.31 -0.02 11.44
CA VAL A 103 -3.16 0.18 12.62
C VAL A 103 -2.33 0.08 13.90
N GLN A 104 -1.45 -0.92 13.99
CA GLN A 104 -0.57 -1.09 15.13
C GLN A 104 0.41 0.09 15.26
N VAL A 105 1.10 0.48 14.19
CA VAL A 105 2.06 1.60 14.20
C VAL A 105 1.40 2.89 14.68
N VAL A 106 0.27 3.25 14.09
CA VAL A 106 -0.44 4.51 14.44
C VAL A 106 -0.98 4.46 15.85
N ALA A 107 -1.57 3.33 16.26
CA ALA A 107 -2.07 3.18 17.63
C ALA A 107 -0.93 3.25 18.66
N SER A 108 0.23 2.64 18.37
CA SER A 108 1.40 2.70 19.27
C SER A 108 1.94 4.12 19.38
N ALA A 109 2.18 4.78 18.25
CA ALA A 109 2.69 6.15 18.24
C ALA A 109 1.72 7.13 18.93
N LEU A 110 0.40 6.95 18.74
CA LEU A 110 -0.58 7.79 19.43
C LEU A 110 -0.60 7.50 20.95
N TRP A 111 -0.44 6.25 21.36
CA TRP A 111 -0.37 5.86 22.76
C TRP A 111 0.80 6.51 23.48
N GLU A 112 1.98 6.52 22.87
CA GLU A 112 3.19 7.15 23.42
C GLU A 112 2.99 8.67 23.61
N VAL A 113 2.40 9.34 22.62
CA VAL A 113 2.10 10.77 22.70
C VAL A 113 1.12 11.09 23.85
N TYR A 114 0.18 10.18 24.14
CA TYR A 114 -0.70 10.31 25.30
C TYR A 114 0.05 10.14 26.63
N GLU A 115 1.02 9.23 26.71
CA GLU A 115 1.87 9.05 27.90
C GLU A 115 2.78 10.26 28.15
N GLU A 116 3.18 10.98 27.10
CA GLU A 116 3.94 12.23 27.18
C GLU A 116 3.08 13.44 27.60
N GLY A 117 1.76 13.28 27.70
CA GLY A 117 0.84 14.31 28.21
C GLY A 117 0.43 15.38 27.18
N GLU A 118 0.58 15.12 25.88
CA GLU A 118 0.15 16.08 24.84
C GLU A 118 -1.38 16.17 24.76
N GLY A 119 -1.94 17.25 25.30
CA GLY A 119 -3.37 17.52 25.32
C GLY A 119 -3.94 18.03 23.99
N ASP A 120 -3.11 18.61 23.11
CA ASP A 120 -3.55 19.19 21.85
C ASP A 120 -3.73 18.12 20.75
N SER A 121 -4.98 17.92 20.32
CA SER A 121 -5.33 16.90 19.31
C SER A 121 -4.62 17.09 17.96
N SER A 122 -4.34 18.32 17.55
CA SER A 122 -3.69 18.61 16.28
C SER A 122 -2.21 18.28 16.35
N ARG A 123 -1.53 18.60 17.47
CA ARG A 123 -0.14 18.21 17.71
C ARG A 123 0.01 16.70 17.82
N ARG A 124 -0.90 16.02 18.52
CA ARG A 124 -0.89 14.55 18.59
C ARG A 124 -0.96 13.93 17.22
N ARG A 125 -1.96 14.33 16.41
CA ARG A 125 -2.12 13.81 15.05
C ARG A 125 -0.91 14.14 14.17
N GLN A 126 -0.33 15.33 14.28
CA GLN A 126 0.85 15.70 13.52
C GLN A 126 2.04 14.81 13.84
N HIS A 127 2.34 14.61 15.13
CA HIS A 127 3.42 13.73 15.57
C HIS A 127 3.19 12.29 15.07
N THR A 128 1.98 11.76 15.29
CA THR A 128 1.63 10.41 14.85
C THR A 128 1.71 10.23 13.33
N ARG A 129 1.35 11.24 12.52
CA ARG A 129 1.52 11.18 11.05
C ARG A 129 2.99 11.06 10.65
N GLN A 130 3.85 11.84 11.30
CA GLN A 130 5.29 11.80 11.03
C GLN A 130 5.88 10.42 11.40
N SER A 131 5.60 9.93 12.62
CA SER A 131 6.06 8.60 13.05
C SER A 131 5.55 7.49 12.13
N LEU A 132 4.27 7.55 11.74
CA LEU A 132 3.69 6.61 10.78
C LEU A 132 4.44 6.61 9.46
N TYR A 133 4.72 7.80 8.91
CA TYR A 133 5.41 7.92 7.64
C TYR A 133 6.82 7.32 7.71
N ASP A 134 7.58 7.71 8.73
CA ASP A 134 8.97 7.27 8.91
C ASP A 134 9.07 5.75 9.06
N GLU A 135 8.11 5.14 9.77
CA GLU A 135 8.08 3.70 10.00
C GLU A 135 7.52 2.92 8.79
N ALA A 136 6.51 3.46 8.10
CA ALA A 136 5.90 2.80 6.95
C ALA A 136 6.74 2.91 5.68
N ALA A 137 7.51 3.99 5.48
CA ALA A 137 8.18 4.28 4.20
C ALA A 137 9.09 3.14 3.73
N GLN A 138 9.86 2.54 4.63
CA GLN A 138 10.74 1.42 4.29
C GLN A 138 9.94 0.18 3.85
N MET A 139 8.88 -0.15 4.59
CA MET A 139 8.01 -1.28 4.28
C MET A 139 7.29 -1.08 2.94
N LEU A 140 6.76 0.12 2.69
CA LEU A 140 6.10 0.48 1.44
C LEU A 140 7.08 0.41 0.26
N GLY A 141 8.32 0.89 0.44
CA GLY A 141 9.37 0.75 -0.56
C GLY A 141 9.75 -0.70 -0.88
N ASP A 142 9.79 -1.58 0.13
CA ASP A 142 10.01 -3.01 -0.07
C ASP A 142 8.86 -3.67 -0.85
N VAL A 143 7.61 -3.38 -0.46
CA VAL A 143 6.42 -3.92 -1.15
C VAL A 143 6.39 -3.44 -2.60
N TRP A 144 6.61 -2.15 -2.83
CA TRP A 144 6.65 -1.55 -4.15
C TRP A 144 7.68 -2.22 -5.06
N ARG A 145 8.90 -2.48 -4.56
CA ARG A 145 9.96 -3.15 -5.34
C ARG A 145 9.60 -4.57 -5.75
N LEU A 146 8.77 -5.26 -4.97
CA LEU A 146 8.33 -6.63 -5.26
C LEU A 146 7.19 -6.68 -6.27
N TRP A 147 6.51 -5.56 -6.52
CA TRP A 147 5.40 -5.51 -7.46
C TRP A 147 5.85 -5.48 -8.92
N PRO A 148 5.17 -6.25 -9.80
CA PRO A 148 5.34 -6.13 -11.25
C PRO A 148 5.14 -4.69 -11.72
N SER A 149 5.72 -4.36 -12.88
CA SER A 149 5.58 -3.04 -13.51
C SER A 149 4.11 -2.64 -13.67
N GLU A 150 3.26 -3.55 -14.15
CA GLU A 150 1.83 -3.26 -14.36
C GLU A 150 1.10 -2.98 -13.05
N THR A 151 1.40 -3.70 -11.96
CA THR A 151 0.83 -3.42 -10.64
C THR A 151 1.23 -2.04 -10.12
N ARG A 152 2.50 -1.67 -10.29
CA ARG A 152 2.99 -0.33 -9.95
C ARG A 152 2.29 0.75 -10.78
N ARG A 153 2.08 0.53 -12.08
CA ARG A 153 1.34 1.44 -12.97
C ARG A 153 -0.12 1.60 -12.54
N ALA A 154 -0.80 0.50 -12.28
CA ALA A 154 -2.18 0.48 -11.81
C ALA A 154 -2.34 1.32 -10.54
N LEU A 155 -1.50 1.07 -9.53
CA LEU A 155 -1.53 1.85 -8.29
C LEU A 155 -1.24 3.33 -8.53
N THR A 156 -0.28 3.65 -9.40
CA THR A 156 0.05 5.05 -9.73
C THR A 156 -1.11 5.77 -10.38
N ALA A 157 -1.77 5.13 -11.36
CA ALA A 157 -2.92 5.71 -12.03
C ALA A 157 -4.05 5.99 -11.03
N VAL A 158 -4.39 5.00 -10.18
CA VAL A 158 -5.40 5.18 -9.12
C VAL A 158 -5.00 6.30 -8.16
N ALA A 159 -3.75 6.34 -7.71
CA ALA A 159 -3.29 7.35 -6.77
C ALA A 159 -3.36 8.76 -7.36
N LEU A 160 -2.96 8.95 -8.61
CA LEU A 160 -3.04 10.26 -9.28
C LEU A 160 -4.48 10.74 -9.43
N VAL A 161 -5.40 9.84 -9.82
CA VAL A 161 -6.82 10.17 -9.92
C VAL A 161 -7.42 10.47 -8.53
N HIS A 162 -7.05 9.69 -7.52
CA HIS A 162 -7.47 9.91 -6.13
C HIS A 162 -6.97 11.26 -5.60
N ILE A 163 -5.69 11.59 -5.78
CA ILE A 163 -5.11 12.89 -5.37
C ILE A 163 -5.85 14.05 -6.05
N ASN A 164 -6.19 13.91 -7.33
CA ASN A 164 -6.94 14.93 -8.04
C ASN A 164 -8.39 15.10 -7.53
N ALA A 165 -8.97 14.05 -6.94
CA ALA A 165 -10.31 14.07 -6.36
C ALA A 165 -10.33 14.60 -4.91
N LEU A 166 -9.19 14.72 -4.23
CA LEU A 166 -9.13 15.29 -2.89
C LEU A 166 -9.54 16.77 -2.91
N GLU A 167 -10.31 17.19 -1.90
CA GLU A 167 -10.70 18.60 -1.72
C GLU A 167 -9.48 19.53 -1.60
N GLU A 168 -8.40 19.02 -0.99
CA GLU A 168 -7.13 19.72 -0.79
C GLU A 168 -6.28 19.83 -2.07
N ARG A 169 -6.77 19.37 -3.24
CA ARG A 169 -5.99 19.36 -4.50
C ARG A 169 -5.37 20.70 -4.84
N GLU A 170 -6.02 21.82 -4.51
CA GLU A 170 -5.52 23.16 -4.86
C GLU A 170 -4.29 23.53 -4.05
N LYS A 171 -4.22 23.06 -2.79
CA LYS A 171 -3.04 23.19 -1.93
C LYS A 171 -1.94 22.23 -2.39
N LEU A 172 -2.31 21.06 -2.91
CA LEU A 172 -1.37 19.99 -3.27
C LEU A 172 -0.76 20.13 -4.68
N LEU A 173 -1.52 20.57 -5.69
CA LEU A 173 -1.11 20.50 -7.11
C LEU A 173 -0.88 21.87 -7.77
N GLU A 174 -0.88 22.98 -7.01
CA GLU A 174 -0.62 24.36 -7.49
C GLU A 174 -1.01 24.61 -8.96
N LYS A 175 -2.29 24.74 -9.31
CA LYS A 175 -2.82 24.99 -10.68
C LYS A 175 -2.41 23.99 -11.79
N HIS A 176 -1.64 22.95 -11.52
CA HIS A 176 -1.22 21.99 -12.55
C HIS A 176 -2.38 21.04 -12.86
N LYS A 177 -2.85 21.10 -14.11
CA LYS A 177 -3.88 20.20 -14.64
C LYS A 177 -3.20 19.10 -15.45
N PHE A 178 -3.43 17.85 -15.08
CA PHE A 178 -3.14 16.70 -15.94
C PHE A 178 -4.44 16.06 -16.41
N ASP A 179 -4.39 15.33 -17.52
CA ASP A 179 -5.58 14.73 -18.14
C ASP A 179 -6.05 13.50 -17.33
N VAL A 180 -6.97 13.76 -16.40
CA VAL A 180 -7.58 12.75 -15.53
C VAL A 180 -8.44 11.76 -16.32
N GLN A 181 -9.12 12.21 -17.38
CA GLN A 181 -10.04 11.36 -18.16
C GLN A 181 -9.29 10.24 -18.86
N GLN A 182 -8.06 10.51 -19.31
CA GLN A 182 -7.24 9.50 -19.92
C GLN A 182 -6.64 8.52 -18.90
N LEU A 183 -6.30 8.97 -17.69
CA LEU A 183 -5.91 8.08 -16.59
C LEU A 183 -7.05 7.14 -16.19
N VAL A 184 -8.29 7.64 -16.14
CA VAL A 184 -9.48 6.82 -15.89
C VAL A 184 -9.61 5.70 -16.94
N ARG A 185 -9.41 6.01 -18.22
CA ARG A 185 -9.41 4.97 -19.28
C ARG A 185 -8.29 3.95 -19.13
N GLU A 186 -7.14 4.34 -18.58
CA GLU A 186 -6.06 3.40 -18.29
C GLU A 186 -6.40 2.49 -17.10
N ILE A 187 -7.14 2.99 -16.10
CA ILE A 187 -7.59 2.20 -14.94
C ILE A 187 -8.46 1.01 -15.38
N ASP A 188 -9.31 1.19 -16.39
CA ASP A 188 -10.18 0.12 -16.93
C ASP A 188 -9.39 -1.10 -17.45
N ASP A 189 -8.14 -0.89 -17.89
CA ASP A 189 -7.27 -1.96 -18.39
C ASP A 189 -6.54 -2.74 -17.28
N PHE A 190 -6.60 -2.28 -16.02
CA PHE A 190 -5.85 -2.85 -14.89
C PHE A 190 -6.69 -3.73 -13.95
N ASP A 191 -7.85 -4.22 -14.38
CA ASP A 191 -8.74 -5.02 -13.51
C ASP A 191 -8.03 -6.17 -12.76
N PRO A 192 -7.13 -6.98 -13.37
CA PRO A 192 -6.42 -8.04 -12.65
C PRO A 192 -5.51 -7.50 -11.54
N GLU A 193 -4.75 -6.44 -11.81
CA GLU A 193 -3.86 -5.78 -10.86
C GLU A 193 -4.65 -5.13 -9.72
N LEU A 194 -5.76 -4.47 -10.04
CA LEU A 194 -6.61 -3.78 -9.06
C LEU A 194 -7.29 -4.76 -8.11
N ARG A 195 -7.81 -5.90 -8.61
CA ARG A 195 -8.33 -6.98 -7.76
C ARG A 195 -7.25 -7.54 -6.83
N SER A 196 -6.01 -7.68 -7.30
CA SER A 196 -4.90 -8.14 -6.46
C SER A 196 -4.56 -7.11 -5.38
N LEU A 197 -4.49 -5.82 -5.74
CA LEU A 197 -4.22 -4.73 -4.80
C LEU A 197 -5.35 -4.57 -3.78
N GLU A 198 -6.60 -4.79 -4.18
CA GLU A 198 -7.78 -4.77 -3.30
C GLU A 198 -7.74 -5.91 -2.29
N LYS A 199 -7.44 -7.14 -2.74
CA LYS A 199 -7.29 -8.30 -1.87
C LYS A 199 -6.18 -8.09 -0.82
N GLN A 200 -5.14 -7.35 -1.19
CA GLN A 200 -4.04 -6.97 -0.29
C GLN A 200 -4.35 -5.73 0.56
N GLY A 201 -5.44 -5.02 0.29
CA GLY A 201 -5.89 -3.86 1.07
C GLY A 201 -5.23 -2.52 0.71
N PHE A 202 -4.56 -2.41 -0.44
CA PHE A 202 -3.94 -1.16 -0.89
C PHE A 202 -4.93 -0.24 -1.63
N VAL A 203 -5.93 -0.82 -2.30
CA VAL A 203 -7.00 -0.09 -2.97
C VAL A 203 -8.37 -0.62 -2.55
N ALA A 204 -9.42 0.15 -2.82
CA ALA A 204 -10.82 -0.26 -2.71
C ALA A 204 -11.64 0.43 -3.79
N GLN A 205 -12.76 -0.18 -4.12
CA GLN A 205 -13.78 0.47 -4.94
C GLN A 205 -14.38 1.67 -4.20
N ASP A 206 -14.55 2.77 -4.94
CA ASP A 206 -15.19 3.99 -4.46
C ASP A 206 -15.78 4.76 -5.66
N GLU A 207 -17.11 4.75 -5.76
CA GLU A 207 -17.85 5.41 -6.85
C GLU A 207 -17.71 6.94 -6.82
N ALA A 208 -17.31 7.54 -5.68
CA ALA A 208 -17.08 8.97 -5.60
C ALA A 208 -15.79 9.40 -6.31
N ILE A 209 -14.87 8.47 -6.57
CA ILE A 209 -13.62 8.74 -7.26
C ILE A 209 -13.76 8.40 -8.74
N PRO A 210 -13.38 9.30 -9.68
CA PRO A 210 -13.34 8.97 -11.10
C PRO A 210 -12.53 7.69 -11.35
N GLY A 211 -13.04 6.78 -12.17
CA GLY A 211 -12.44 5.46 -12.37
C GLY A 211 -12.78 4.43 -11.28
N GLY A 212 -13.56 4.79 -10.26
CA GLY A 212 -14.19 3.83 -9.34
C GLY A 212 -13.26 3.20 -8.31
N TRP A 213 -12.03 3.69 -8.17
CA TRP A 213 -11.02 3.15 -7.26
C TRP A 213 -10.35 4.24 -6.44
N ARG A 214 -10.07 3.94 -5.17
CA ARG A 214 -9.25 4.78 -4.30
C ARG A 214 -8.11 4.00 -3.67
N VAL A 215 -7.04 4.71 -3.34
CA VAL A 215 -6.00 4.21 -2.43
C VAL A 215 -6.53 4.23 -1.00
N ARG A 216 -6.39 3.12 -0.27
CA ARG A 216 -6.96 3.01 1.10
C ARG A 216 -6.06 3.62 2.17
N PRO A 217 -4.81 3.16 2.39
CA PRO A 217 -3.99 3.76 3.42
C PRO A 217 -3.53 5.12 2.91
N GLN A 218 -3.93 6.22 3.56
CA GLN A 218 -3.49 7.55 3.14
C GLN A 218 -1.96 7.68 3.18
N VAL A 219 -1.28 6.99 4.11
CA VAL A 219 0.19 6.96 4.16
C VAL A 219 0.82 6.44 2.86
N LEU A 220 0.13 5.55 2.12
CA LEU A 220 0.61 5.08 0.82
C LEU A 220 0.58 6.20 -0.23
N LEU A 221 -0.42 7.09 -0.19
CA LEU A 221 -0.46 8.26 -1.07
C LEU A 221 0.70 9.21 -0.75
N TRP A 222 0.95 9.48 0.53
CA TRP A 222 2.03 10.36 0.95
C TRP A 222 3.39 9.83 0.49
N TRP A 223 3.62 8.54 0.71
CA TRP A 223 4.85 7.86 0.27
C TRP A 223 5.00 7.87 -1.25
N LEU A 224 3.92 7.56 -1.98
CA LEU A 224 3.97 7.56 -3.43
C LEU A 224 4.31 8.94 -3.98
N VAL A 225 3.71 10.00 -3.43
CA VAL A 225 4.03 11.37 -3.81
C VAL A 225 5.51 11.69 -3.60
N ASP A 226 6.06 11.32 -2.45
CA ASP A 226 7.48 11.50 -2.17
C ASP A 226 8.37 10.81 -3.20
N GLU A 227 8.02 9.58 -3.59
CA GLU A 227 8.69 8.86 -4.67
C GLU A 227 8.55 9.59 -6.01
N LEU A 228 7.35 10.06 -6.39
CA LEU A 228 7.15 10.82 -7.63
C LEU A 228 8.01 12.09 -7.67
N VAL A 229 8.15 12.79 -6.54
CA VAL A 229 9.00 13.99 -6.41
C VAL A 229 10.48 13.64 -6.53
N ARG A 230 10.94 12.59 -5.84
CA ARG A 230 12.34 12.10 -5.95
C ARG A 230 12.69 11.78 -7.40
N MET A 231 11.75 11.25 -8.14
CA MET A 231 11.92 10.85 -9.53
C MET A 231 11.88 11.99 -10.53
N ALA A 232 10.98 12.95 -10.33
CA ALA A 232 10.97 14.17 -11.14
C ALA A 232 12.33 14.91 -11.05
N ARG A 233 13.04 14.76 -9.91
CA ARG A 233 14.38 15.32 -9.71
C ARG A 233 15.52 14.48 -10.30
N SER A 234 15.37 13.15 -10.42
CA SER A 234 16.45 12.23 -10.80
C SER A 234 16.39 11.72 -12.24
N GLU A 235 15.41 12.16 -13.04
CA GLU A 235 15.19 11.77 -14.46
C GLU A 235 15.10 10.24 -14.72
N THR A 236 14.88 9.42 -13.69
CA THR A 236 14.78 7.95 -13.83
C THR A 236 13.36 7.47 -14.18
N THR A 237 13.25 6.27 -14.75
CA THR A 237 11.97 5.65 -15.15
C THR A 237 11.30 4.87 -14.00
N PHE A 238 10.07 5.22 -13.63
CA PHE A 238 9.36 4.73 -12.43
C PHE A 238 8.88 3.27 -12.52
N ILE A 239 8.51 2.88 -13.72
CA ILE A 239 7.69 1.69 -13.99
C ILE A 239 8.55 0.48 -14.41
N GLY A 240 9.86 0.68 -14.58
CA GLY A 240 10.75 -0.28 -15.23
C GLY A 240 10.70 -0.20 -16.76
N GLU A 241 11.57 -0.95 -17.42
CA GLU A 241 11.53 -1.11 -18.88
C GLU A 241 10.45 -2.12 -19.26
N ASP A 242 9.38 -1.65 -19.91
CA ASP A 242 8.41 -2.50 -20.57
C ASP A 242 8.54 -2.33 -22.10
N PRO A 243 8.94 -3.38 -22.84
CA PRO A 243 9.08 -3.34 -24.29
C PRO A 243 7.74 -3.40 -25.05
N LEU A 244 6.59 -3.64 -24.39
CA LEU A 244 5.36 -4.05 -25.11
C LEU A 244 4.39 -2.92 -25.48
N LYS A 245 4.41 -1.71 -24.89
CA LYS A 245 3.50 -0.61 -25.29
C LYS A 245 4.09 0.81 -25.10
N PRO A 246 4.91 1.33 -26.03
CA PRO A 246 5.60 2.62 -25.89
C PRO A 246 4.66 3.86 -25.79
N GLY A 247 3.42 3.78 -26.27
CA GLY A 247 2.47 4.90 -26.23
C GLY A 247 1.87 5.18 -24.84
N ARG A 248 1.58 4.14 -24.05
CA ARG A 248 0.96 4.25 -22.71
C ARG A 248 1.95 4.77 -21.67
N LYS A 249 3.21 4.32 -21.75
CA LYS A 249 4.30 4.74 -20.88
C LYS A 249 4.50 6.28 -20.87
N ARG A 250 4.45 6.89 -22.06
CA ARG A 250 4.70 8.34 -22.22
C ARG A 250 3.70 9.24 -21.51
N GLN A 251 2.50 8.76 -21.19
CA GLN A 251 1.48 9.61 -20.57
C GLN A 251 1.51 9.54 -19.05
N LEU A 252 1.60 8.33 -18.49
CA LEU A 252 1.82 8.18 -17.06
C LEU A 252 3.13 8.87 -16.65
N ASP A 253 4.20 8.74 -17.45
CA ASP A 253 5.44 9.50 -17.24
C ASP A 253 5.23 11.01 -17.30
N ARG A 254 4.36 11.52 -18.18
CA ARG A 254 4.01 12.96 -18.24
C ARG A 254 3.23 13.40 -17.01
N ALA A 255 2.26 12.61 -16.56
CA ALA A 255 1.48 12.90 -15.36
C ALA A 255 2.38 12.89 -14.11
N ILE A 256 3.26 11.90 -14.00
CA ILE A 256 4.27 11.80 -12.93
C ILE A 256 5.17 13.03 -12.91
N ARG A 257 5.69 13.46 -14.06
CA ARG A 257 6.52 14.68 -14.13
C ARG A 257 5.75 15.95 -13.77
N ALA A 258 4.49 16.06 -14.22
CA ALA A 258 3.64 17.20 -13.89
C ALA A 258 3.39 17.27 -12.38
N VAL A 259 3.04 16.14 -11.76
CA VAL A 259 2.79 16.05 -10.31
C VAL A 259 4.06 16.23 -9.50
N GLY A 260 5.15 15.52 -9.83
CA GLY A 260 6.42 15.65 -9.12
C GLY A 260 7.09 17.02 -9.28
N GLY A 261 6.85 17.72 -10.40
CA GLY A 261 7.27 19.11 -10.59
C GLY A 261 6.42 20.12 -9.83
N ALA A 262 5.11 19.85 -9.67
CA ALA A 262 4.19 20.69 -8.91
C ALA A 262 4.39 20.54 -7.40
N ILE A 263 4.63 19.32 -6.92
CA ILE A 263 4.76 19.01 -5.49
C ILE A 263 6.22 19.17 -5.06
N LYS A 264 6.60 20.35 -4.57
CA LYS A 264 8.01 20.61 -4.18
C LYS A 264 8.40 19.99 -2.84
N GLU A 265 7.44 19.83 -1.92
CA GLU A 265 7.68 19.41 -0.52
C GLU A 265 7.26 17.96 -0.23
N GLY A 266 6.74 17.24 -1.23
CA GLY A 266 6.42 15.81 -1.13
C GLY A 266 5.36 15.47 -0.07
N ALA A 267 5.59 14.42 0.70
CA ALA A 267 4.75 13.93 1.79
C ALA A 267 4.54 14.99 2.89
N ALA A 268 5.53 15.85 3.15
CA ALA A 268 5.43 16.91 4.16
C ALA A 268 4.27 17.88 3.87
N MET A 269 3.98 18.12 2.59
CA MET A 269 2.86 18.96 2.16
C MET A 269 1.51 18.32 2.52
N PHE A 270 1.35 17.00 2.34
CA PHE A 270 0.13 16.28 2.72
C PHE A 270 -0.06 16.24 4.23
N ILE A 271 1.02 15.97 4.96
CA ILE A 271 1.00 15.94 6.42
C ILE A 271 0.58 17.32 6.97
N LYS A 272 1.09 18.40 6.39
CA LYS A 272 0.76 19.78 6.76
C LYS A 272 -0.65 20.21 6.33
N ALA A 273 -1.06 19.92 5.09
CA ALA A 273 -2.37 20.30 4.56
C ALA A 273 -3.52 19.66 5.37
N ALA A 274 -3.37 18.40 5.77
CA ALA A 274 -4.35 17.69 6.58
C ALA A 274 -4.47 18.23 8.03
N VAL A 275 -3.49 18.98 8.52
CA VAL A 275 -3.58 19.71 9.81
C VAL A 275 -4.30 21.03 9.62
N GLU A 276 -3.98 21.78 8.57
CA GLU A 276 -4.59 23.08 8.29
C GLU A 276 -6.07 22.96 7.93
N GLY A 277 -6.45 21.96 7.13
CA GLY A 277 -7.86 21.68 6.79
C GLY A 277 -8.73 21.30 8.00
N ALA A 278 -8.16 20.58 8.98
CA ALA A 278 -8.84 20.25 10.23
C ALA A 278 -9.07 21.49 11.12
N VAL A 279 -8.16 22.47 11.09
CA VAL A 279 -8.27 23.73 11.84
C VAL A 279 -9.26 24.71 11.19
N GLU A 280 -9.31 24.76 9.86
CA GLU A 280 -10.28 25.56 9.10
C GLU A 280 -11.72 25.05 9.31
N GLY A 281 -11.93 23.72 9.30
CA GLY A 281 -13.24 23.10 9.58
C GLY A 281 -13.76 23.35 11.01
N MET A 282 -12.88 23.50 12.00
CA MET A 282 -13.25 23.86 13.37
C MET A 282 -13.51 25.36 13.56
N SER A 283 -12.90 26.22 12.72
CA SER A 283 -13.08 27.68 12.78
C SER A 283 -14.35 28.16 12.08
N GLY A 284 -14.93 27.35 11.19
CA GLY A 284 -16.22 27.60 10.54
C GLY A 284 -17.47 27.21 11.35
N MET A 285 -17.31 26.70 12.58
CA MET A 285 -18.40 26.33 13.51
C MET A 285 -18.49 27.26 14.74
N ARG A 286 -18.05 28.53 14.62
CA ARG A 286 -18.28 29.57 15.64
C ARG A 286 -19.29 30.60 15.18
#